data_AF-A0A3C0JQT5-F1
#
_entry.id   AF-A0A3C0JQT5-F1
#
_cell.length_a   1.000
_cell.length_b   1.000
_cell.length_c   1.000
_cell.angle_alpha   90.00
_cell.angle_beta   90.00
_cell.angle_gamma   90.00
#
_symmetry.space_group_name_H-M   'P 1'
#
loop_
_entity.id
_entity.type
_entity.pdbx_description
1 polymer ?
#
loop_
_entity_poly.entity_id
_entity_poly.type
_entity_poly.pdbx_seq_one_letter_code
_entity_poly.pdbx_strand_id
1 'polypeptide(L)'
;MTAASDIRQSAALVVIAPPQWAGELELREPAGPDATILMMDHQGGATAFSGKVEYGQGIRSGFSLAIADELDLPLGSVSVILGDTAMVPFDRGTVGSLSTMTLGMQLRRAAATARGALVTLAAERWLVDESGLATSEGHVFQTSDTNQRVSYADLLEGKNLQLSIPDDTTTKQAADFVYMGKDATRTDALARVTGQAKYSHDIVVDGML
;
A
#
# COMPACT_ATOMS: atom_id res chain seq x y z
N MET A 1 17.92 -8.86 1.12
CA MET A 1 16.61 -9.01 1.77
C MET A 1 16.76 -8.43 3.16
N THR A 2 16.14 -7.29 3.42
CA THR A 2 15.95 -6.78 4.78
C THR A 2 15.07 -7.79 5.52
N ALA A 3 15.40 -8.13 6.77
CA ALA A 3 14.67 -9.17 7.46
C ALA A 3 13.24 -8.72 7.77
N ALA A 4 12.31 -9.68 7.87
CA ALA A 4 10.92 -9.48 8.28
C ALA A 4 10.76 -8.59 9.53
N SER A 5 11.68 -8.76 10.48
CA SER A 5 11.77 -7.98 11.72
C SER A 5 12.04 -6.50 11.47
N ASP A 6 12.88 -6.19 10.50
CA ASP A 6 13.42 -4.85 10.29
C ASP A 6 12.36 -3.93 9.68
N ILE A 7 11.55 -4.46 8.76
CA ILE A 7 10.45 -3.74 8.12
C ILE A 7 9.37 -3.38 9.15
N ARG A 8 9.03 -4.30 10.07
CA ARG A 8 8.02 -4.02 11.10
C ARG A 8 8.52 -3.09 12.19
N GLN A 9 9.82 -3.09 12.48
CA GLN A 9 10.43 -2.19 13.46
C GLN A 9 10.51 -0.74 12.98
N SER A 10 10.51 -0.50 11.66
CA SER A 10 10.50 0.84 11.08
C SER A 10 9.11 1.44 10.89
N ALA A 11 8.05 0.75 11.35
CA ALA A 11 6.66 1.14 11.13
C ALA A 11 6.29 2.39 11.92
N ALA A 12 5.96 3.47 11.22
CA ALA A 12 5.45 4.71 11.84
C ALA A 12 3.92 4.79 11.83
N LEU A 13 3.30 4.20 10.79
CA LEU A 13 1.86 4.09 10.64
C LEU A 13 1.52 2.73 10.03
N VAL A 14 0.57 2.02 10.62
CA VAL A 14 0.08 0.72 10.15
C VAL A 14 -1.41 0.82 9.93
N VAL A 15 -1.87 0.39 8.75
CA VAL A 15 -3.29 0.21 8.47
C VAL A 15 -3.63 -1.27 8.51
N ILE A 16 -4.56 -1.62 9.38
CA ILE A 16 -5.07 -2.97 9.58
C ILE A 16 -6.49 -3.11 9.04
N ALA A 17 -6.79 -4.30 8.53
CA ALA A 17 -8.14 -4.69 8.15
C ALA A 17 -8.21 -6.22 8.07
N PRO A 18 -9.41 -6.80 8.11
CA PRO A 18 -9.57 -8.20 7.74
C PRO A 18 -9.18 -8.37 6.27
N PRO A 19 -8.37 -9.38 5.91
CA PRO A 19 -7.97 -9.60 4.53
C PRO A 19 -9.19 -9.92 3.65
N GLN A 20 -9.32 -9.21 2.51
CA GLN A 20 -10.38 -9.50 1.55
C GLN A 20 -9.93 -10.56 0.53
N TRP A 21 -10.36 -11.80 0.78
CA TRP A 21 -10.19 -12.89 -0.17
C TRP A 21 -11.27 -12.76 -1.24
N ALA A 22 -10.88 -12.46 -2.49
CA ALA A 22 -11.58 -12.85 -3.73
C ALA A 22 -13.03 -13.37 -3.55
N GLY A 23 -14.03 -12.55 -3.88
CA GLY A 23 -15.45 -12.76 -3.54
C GLY A 23 -16.14 -13.99 -4.17
N GLU A 24 -17.12 -14.48 -3.39
CA GLU A 24 -18.27 -15.38 -3.69
C GLU A 24 -18.02 -16.83 -4.12
N LEU A 25 -17.88 -17.69 -3.11
CA LEU A 25 -18.91 -18.71 -2.85
C LEU A 25 -19.36 -18.46 -1.41
N GLU A 26 -20.64 -18.57 -1.10
CA GLU A 26 -21.22 -18.46 0.25
C GLU A 26 -20.68 -19.54 1.22
N LEU A 27 -19.37 -19.58 1.45
CA LEU A 27 -18.81 -20.17 2.64
C LEU A 27 -18.86 -19.05 3.68
N ARG A 28 -19.77 -19.23 4.64
CA ARG A 28 -19.84 -18.55 5.93
C ARG A 28 -18.50 -18.72 6.69
N GLU A 29 -17.42 -18.18 6.17
CA GLU A 29 -16.19 -18.05 6.92
C GLU A 29 -16.16 -16.64 7.49
N PRO A 30 -16.00 -16.49 8.82
CA PRO A 30 -15.83 -15.18 9.41
C PRO A 30 -14.63 -14.51 8.75
N ALA A 31 -14.69 -13.19 8.61
CA ALA A 31 -13.52 -12.40 8.26
C ALA A 31 -12.32 -12.86 9.12
N GLY A 32 -11.18 -13.09 8.48
CA GLY A 32 -9.95 -13.40 9.20
C GLY A 32 -9.62 -12.30 10.22
N PRO A 33 -8.73 -12.57 11.20
CA PRO A 33 -8.31 -11.53 12.13
C PRO A 33 -7.70 -10.34 11.38
N ASP A 34 -7.80 -9.17 11.98
CA ASP A 34 -7.13 -7.98 11.46
C ASP A 34 -5.66 -8.26 11.19
N ALA A 35 -5.23 -7.89 9.99
CA ALA A 35 -3.85 -8.02 9.55
C ALA A 35 -3.35 -6.70 8.99
N THR A 36 -2.03 -6.49 9.04
CA THR A 36 -1.40 -5.37 8.37
C THR A 36 -1.59 -5.48 6.86
N ILE A 37 -2.31 -4.51 6.29
CA ILE A 37 -2.55 -4.41 4.84
C ILE A 37 -1.57 -3.42 4.21
N LEU A 38 -1.32 -2.31 4.90
CA LEU A 38 -0.42 -1.24 4.48
C LEU A 38 0.37 -0.75 5.68
N MET A 39 1.62 -0.39 5.46
CA MET A 39 2.49 0.24 6.45
C MET A 39 3.20 1.43 5.81
N MET A 40 3.37 2.51 6.57
CA MET A 40 4.31 3.58 6.23
C MET A 40 5.44 3.63 7.24
N ASP A 41 6.66 3.82 6.77
CA ASP A 41 7.85 3.98 7.61
C ASP A 41 8.09 5.45 8.01
N HIS A 42 9.05 5.66 8.91
CA HIS A 42 9.45 7.02 9.33
C HIS A 42 10.10 7.86 8.21
N GLN A 43 10.44 7.27 7.06
CA GLN A 43 10.95 7.98 5.89
C GLN A 43 9.83 8.35 4.90
N GLY A 44 8.57 8.03 5.22
CA GLY A 44 7.40 8.31 4.38
C GLY A 44 7.18 7.31 3.24
N GLY A 45 7.96 6.22 3.19
CA GLY A 45 7.76 5.14 2.23
C GLY A 45 6.58 4.25 2.62
N ALA A 46 5.87 3.68 1.64
CA ALA A 46 4.73 2.80 1.87
C ALA A 46 5.03 1.37 1.43
N THR A 47 4.65 0.39 2.26
CA THR A 47 4.74 -1.04 1.96
C THR A 47 3.38 -1.71 2.14
N ALA A 48 2.85 -2.33 1.09
CA ALA A 48 1.66 -3.16 1.17
C ALA A 48 2.00 -4.64 1.31
N PHE A 49 1.11 -5.39 1.97
CA PHE A 49 1.29 -6.81 2.25
C PHE A 49 0.10 -7.60 1.73
N SER A 50 0.37 -8.66 0.98
CA SER A 50 -0.68 -9.48 0.39
C SER A 50 -0.25 -10.92 0.16
N GLY A 51 -1.14 -11.86 0.49
CA GLY A 51 -0.95 -13.26 0.11
C GLY A 51 -1.22 -13.54 -1.38
N LYS A 52 -1.63 -12.55 -2.18
CA LYS A 52 -1.73 -12.72 -3.64
C LYS A 52 -0.36 -13.05 -4.23
N VAL A 53 -0.37 -13.86 -5.26
CA VAL A 53 0.85 -14.30 -5.96
C VAL A 53 0.87 -13.77 -7.39
N GLU A 54 2.03 -13.29 -7.80
CA GLU A 54 2.29 -12.75 -9.12
C GLU A 54 2.85 -13.84 -10.03
N TYR A 55 2.18 -14.11 -11.14
CA TYR A 55 2.56 -15.08 -12.16
C TYR A 55 3.02 -14.40 -13.47
N GLY A 56 2.95 -13.08 -13.56
CA GLY A 56 3.28 -12.29 -14.74
C GLY A 56 2.22 -11.27 -15.13
N GLN A 57 1.00 -11.39 -14.59
CA GLN A 57 -0.15 -10.53 -14.86
C GLN A 57 0.05 -9.06 -14.46
N GLY A 58 1.00 -8.76 -13.56
CA GLY A 58 1.35 -7.40 -13.16
C GLY A 58 0.56 -6.83 -11.98
N ILE A 59 0.00 -7.68 -11.09
CA ILE A 59 -0.65 -7.22 -9.86
C ILE A 59 0.31 -6.44 -8.95
N ARG A 60 1.60 -6.79 -8.92
CA ARG A 60 2.59 -6.05 -8.11
C ARG A 60 2.65 -4.60 -8.54
N SER A 61 2.79 -4.36 -9.84
CA SER A 61 2.80 -3.00 -10.37
C SER A 61 1.45 -2.33 -10.24
N GLY A 62 0.34 -3.01 -10.55
CA GLY A 62 -1.00 -2.46 -10.39
C GLY A 62 -1.29 -1.98 -8.96
N PHE A 63 -0.90 -2.76 -7.95
CA PHE A 63 -1.01 -2.38 -6.55
C PHE A 63 -0.09 -1.20 -6.19
N SER A 64 1.15 -1.18 -6.67
CA SER A 64 2.05 -0.04 -6.48
C SER A 64 1.46 1.26 -7.04
N LEU A 65 0.89 1.23 -8.25
CA LEU A 65 0.26 2.42 -8.85
C LEU A 65 -0.96 2.87 -8.03
N ALA A 66 -1.81 1.93 -7.61
CA ALA A 66 -3.00 2.22 -6.82
C ALA A 66 -2.67 2.90 -5.49
N ILE A 67 -1.62 2.42 -4.80
CA ILE A 67 -1.15 3.00 -3.54
C ILE A 67 -0.48 4.35 -3.78
N ALA A 68 0.36 4.47 -4.82
CA ALA A 68 1.07 5.71 -5.16
C ALA A 68 0.09 6.85 -5.48
N ASP A 69 -0.91 6.60 -6.33
CA ASP A 69 -1.94 7.59 -6.66
C ASP A 69 -2.75 8.00 -5.43
N GLU A 70 -3.11 7.02 -4.61
CA GLU A 70 -3.94 7.29 -3.45
C GLU A 70 -3.16 8.03 -2.34
N LEU A 71 -1.89 7.73 -2.11
CA LEU A 71 -1.05 8.45 -1.14
C LEU A 71 -0.39 9.71 -1.71
N ASP A 72 -0.46 9.98 -3.01
CA ASP A 72 0.40 10.96 -3.71
C ASP A 72 1.88 10.72 -3.49
N LEU A 73 2.31 9.46 -3.52
CA LEU A 73 3.73 9.13 -3.39
C LEU A 73 4.41 9.01 -4.76
N PRO A 74 5.70 9.37 -4.86
CA PRO A 74 6.53 8.90 -5.96
C PRO A 74 6.47 7.38 -6.02
N LEU A 75 6.33 6.81 -7.22
CA LEU A 75 6.19 5.35 -7.38
C LEU A 75 7.36 4.55 -6.76
N GLY A 76 8.58 5.12 -6.76
CA GLY A 76 9.76 4.52 -6.15
C GLY A 76 9.71 4.41 -4.62
N SER A 77 8.80 5.16 -3.97
CA SER A 77 8.56 5.12 -2.52
C SER A 77 7.50 4.08 -2.12
N VAL A 78 7.00 3.27 -3.07
CA VAL A 78 5.98 2.26 -2.85
C VAL A 78 6.53 0.86 -3.10
N SER A 79 6.48 0.03 -2.06
CA SER A 79 6.81 -1.40 -2.10
C SER A 79 5.57 -2.25 -1.89
N VAL A 80 5.59 -3.46 -2.45
CA VAL A 80 4.53 -4.46 -2.28
C VAL A 80 5.19 -5.79 -1.96
N ILE A 81 4.79 -6.45 -0.88
CA ILE A 81 5.25 -7.78 -0.51
C ILE A 81 4.12 -8.77 -0.82
N LEU A 82 4.45 -9.77 -1.65
CA LEU A 82 3.49 -10.74 -2.19
C LEU A 82 3.94 -12.16 -1.83
N GLY A 83 3.04 -12.98 -1.32
CA GLY A 83 3.20 -14.44 -1.22
C GLY A 83 4.24 -14.96 -0.21
N ASP A 84 4.93 -14.08 0.52
CA ASP A 84 5.81 -14.47 1.63
C ASP A 84 4.96 -14.73 2.89
N THR A 85 4.68 -16.00 3.17
CA THR A 85 3.76 -16.43 4.24
C THR A 85 4.23 -16.09 5.65
N ALA A 86 5.51 -15.73 5.84
CA ALA A 86 5.99 -15.21 7.12
C ALA A 86 5.62 -13.73 7.32
N MET A 87 5.34 -13.02 6.22
CA MET A 87 5.19 -11.57 6.18
C MET A 87 3.76 -11.11 5.94
N VAL A 88 3.04 -11.80 5.06
CA VAL A 88 1.77 -11.35 4.51
C VAL A 88 0.58 -12.06 5.16
N PRO A 89 -0.61 -11.43 5.20
CA PRO A 89 -1.82 -12.12 5.61
C PRO A 89 -2.11 -13.33 4.72
N PHE A 90 -2.77 -14.33 5.32
CA PHE A 90 -3.31 -15.46 4.58
C PHE A 90 -4.21 -14.97 3.44
N ASP A 91 -4.05 -15.58 2.26
CA ASP A 91 -4.88 -15.36 1.08
C ASP A 91 -5.04 -16.70 0.34
N ARG A 92 -6.19 -16.90 -0.32
CA ARG A 92 -6.49 -18.09 -1.15
C ARG A 92 -5.75 -18.10 -2.50
N GLY A 93 -4.88 -17.13 -2.72
CA GLY A 93 -4.06 -16.99 -3.91
C GLY A 93 -4.72 -16.15 -5.02
N THR A 94 -4.03 -16.08 -6.14
CA THR A 94 -4.49 -15.33 -7.32
C THR A 94 -5.30 -16.24 -8.23
N VAL A 95 -6.61 -15.99 -8.32
CA VAL A 95 -7.56 -16.75 -9.15
C VAL A 95 -8.71 -15.85 -9.62
N GLY A 96 -9.39 -16.24 -10.70
CA GLY A 96 -10.66 -15.65 -11.12
C GLY A 96 -10.61 -14.16 -11.49
N SER A 97 -9.43 -13.60 -11.78
CA SER A 97 -9.22 -12.16 -11.98
C SER A 97 -9.68 -11.29 -10.80
N LEU A 98 -9.73 -11.86 -9.59
CA LEU A 98 -10.28 -11.19 -8.41
C LEU A 98 -9.28 -10.24 -7.73
N SER A 99 -7.98 -10.40 -7.98
CA SER A 99 -6.92 -9.66 -7.26
C SER A 99 -7.08 -8.14 -7.36
N THR A 100 -7.28 -7.59 -8.57
CA THR A 100 -7.47 -6.15 -8.75
C THR A 100 -8.82 -5.69 -8.21
N MET A 101 -9.88 -6.48 -8.43
CA MET A 101 -11.25 -6.10 -8.04
C MET A 101 -11.44 -6.04 -6.53
N THR A 102 -10.85 -6.98 -5.80
CA THR A 102 -11.02 -7.09 -4.33
C THR A 102 -9.92 -6.34 -3.60
N LEU A 103 -8.71 -6.90 -3.62
CA LEU A 103 -7.58 -6.34 -2.89
C LEU A 103 -7.13 -4.98 -3.43
N GLY A 104 -7.24 -4.73 -4.74
CA GLY A 104 -6.92 -3.43 -5.30
C GLY A 104 -7.73 -2.30 -4.65
N MET A 105 -9.03 -2.51 -4.46
CA MET A 105 -9.89 -1.55 -3.75
C MET A 105 -9.57 -1.47 -2.25
N GLN A 106 -9.27 -2.59 -1.59
CA GLN A 106 -8.87 -2.58 -0.19
C GLN A 106 -7.57 -1.80 0.04
N LEU A 107 -6.58 -1.96 -0.84
CA LEU A 107 -5.32 -1.22 -0.78
C LEU A 107 -5.53 0.28 -1.00
N ARG A 108 -6.41 0.67 -1.93
CA ARG A 108 -6.79 2.08 -2.10
C ARG A 108 -7.47 2.64 -0.86
N ARG A 109 -8.40 1.90 -0.23
CA ARG A 109 -9.00 2.36 1.02
C ARG A 109 -7.95 2.49 2.14
N ALA A 110 -7.05 1.53 2.28
CA ALA A 110 -5.97 1.59 3.26
C ALA A 110 -5.06 2.81 3.04
N ALA A 111 -4.69 3.08 1.79
CA ALA A 111 -3.89 4.22 1.39
C ALA A 111 -4.63 5.55 1.64
N ALA A 112 -5.94 5.62 1.38
CA ALA A 112 -6.76 6.79 1.70
C ALA A 112 -6.87 7.04 3.21
N THR A 113 -7.00 5.98 4.02
CA THR A 113 -6.98 6.08 5.49
C THR A 113 -5.64 6.64 5.99
N ALA A 114 -4.52 6.14 5.46
CA ALA A 114 -3.19 6.65 5.80
C ALA A 114 -3.02 8.12 5.37
N ARG A 115 -3.46 8.48 4.15
CA ARG A 115 -3.46 9.89 3.68
C ARG A 115 -4.26 10.80 4.61
N GLY A 116 -5.45 10.37 5.02
CA GLY A 116 -6.30 11.12 5.96
C GLY A 116 -5.57 11.41 7.27
N ALA A 117 -4.94 10.40 7.87
CA ALA A 117 -4.15 10.58 9.08
C ALA A 117 -2.98 11.56 8.91
N LEU A 118 -2.31 11.56 7.76
CA LEU A 118 -1.25 12.52 7.46
C LEU A 118 -1.80 13.96 7.35
N VAL A 119 -2.96 14.12 6.71
CA VAL A 119 -3.66 15.42 6.63
C VAL A 119 -4.04 15.91 8.03
N THR A 120 -4.61 15.04 8.88
CA THR A 120 -4.93 15.37 10.28
C THR A 120 -3.69 15.79 11.06
N LEU A 121 -2.57 15.05 10.96
CA LEU A 121 -1.32 15.41 11.63
C LEU A 121 -0.78 16.78 11.18
N ALA A 122 -0.90 17.12 9.90
CA ALA A 122 -0.50 18.42 9.37
C ALA A 122 -1.44 19.54 9.84
N ALA A 123 -2.76 19.30 9.87
CA ALA A 123 -3.76 20.22 10.39
C ALA A 123 -3.49 20.56 11.86
N GLU A 124 -3.22 19.55 12.69
CA GLU A 124 -2.83 19.72 14.09
C GLU A 124 -1.53 20.52 14.23
N ARG A 125 -0.52 20.23 13.41
CA ARG A 125 0.79 20.92 13.44
C ARG A 125 0.67 22.40 13.10
N TRP A 126 -0.22 22.78 12.19
CA TRP A 126 -0.39 24.15 11.75
C TRP A 126 -1.57 24.88 12.38
N LEU A 127 -2.39 24.19 13.18
CA LEU A 127 -3.63 24.72 13.76
C LEU A 127 -4.58 25.27 12.68
N VAL A 128 -4.74 24.53 11.59
CA VAL A 128 -5.63 24.86 10.46
C VAL A 128 -6.68 23.78 10.26
N ASP A 129 -7.73 24.10 9.50
CA ASP A 129 -8.75 23.13 9.12
C ASP A 129 -8.24 22.18 8.01
N GLU A 130 -8.61 20.90 8.09
CA GLU A 130 -8.22 19.88 7.10
C GLU A 130 -8.69 20.22 5.68
N SER A 131 -9.83 20.93 5.53
CA SER A 131 -10.34 21.36 4.22
C SER A 131 -9.42 22.36 3.51
N GLY A 132 -8.51 23.01 4.24
CA GLY A 132 -7.49 23.90 3.70
C GLY A 132 -6.25 23.16 3.20
N LEU A 133 -6.17 21.84 3.35
CA LEU A 133 -4.98 21.03 3.07
C LEU A 133 -5.16 20.13 1.84
N ALA A 134 -4.05 19.88 1.15
CA ALA A 134 -3.97 18.93 0.05
C ALA A 134 -2.64 18.17 0.09
N THR A 135 -2.55 17.10 -0.70
CA THR A 135 -1.37 16.22 -0.75
C THR A 135 -0.80 16.15 -2.15
N SER A 136 0.53 16.06 -2.25
CA SER A 136 1.25 15.87 -3.51
C SER A 136 2.69 15.45 -3.22
N GLU A 137 3.24 14.52 -4.02
CA GLU A 137 4.65 14.12 -4.00
C GLU A 137 5.19 13.80 -2.59
N GLY A 138 4.42 13.10 -1.75
CA GLY A 138 4.80 12.71 -0.40
C GLY A 138 4.78 13.85 0.63
N HIS A 139 4.02 14.91 0.36
CA HIS A 139 3.87 16.06 1.24
C HIS A 139 2.39 16.40 1.46
N VAL A 140 2.10 16.97 2.63
CA VAL A 140 0.87 17.75 2.86
C VAL A 140 1.22 19.23 2.70
N PHE A 141 0.36 20.01 2.06
CA PHE A 141 0.55 21.46 1.87
C PHE A 141 -0.75 22.23 2.04
N GLN A 142 -0.64 23.52 2.39
CA GLN A 142 -1.81 24.41 2.43
C GLN A 142 -2.22 24.83 1.02
N THR A 143 -3.51 24.69 0.69
CA THR A 143 -4.05 25.07 -0.62
C THR A 143 -3.95 26.58 -0.90
N SER A 144 -3.91 27.40 0.15
CA SER A 144 -3.70 28.85 0.08
C SER A 144 -2.25 29.25 -0.22
N ASP A 145 -1.27 28.43 0.19
CA ASP A 145 0.16 28.64 -0.08
C ASP A 145 0.88 27.29 -0.20
N THR A 146 1.13 26.89 -1.45
CA THR A 146 1.82 25.63 -1.76
C THR A 146 3.27 25.57 -1.29
N ASN A 147 3.90 26.70 -0.92
CA ASN A 147 5.22 26.70 -0.31
C ASN A 147 5.18 26.24 1.15
N GLN A 148 4.04 26.41 1.83
CA GLN A 148 3.82 25.88 3.16
C GLN A 148 3.45 24.39 3.06
N ARG A 149 4.50 23.56 3.05
CA ARG A 149 4.39 22.11 2.95
C ARG A 149 5.23 21.40 4.01
N VAL A 150 4.83 20.17 4.34
CA VAL A 150 5.52 19.29 5.27
C VAL A 150 5.57 17.88 4.67
N SER A 151 6.72 17.22 4.76
CA SER A 151 6.86 15.87 4.21
C SER A 151 6.11 14.85 5.07
N TYR A 152 5.72 13.71 4.47
CA TYR A 152 5.15 12.60 5.24
C TYR A 152 6.13 12.06 6.27
N ALA A 153 7.43 12.06 5.98
CA ALA A 153 8.47 11.68 6.94
C ALA A 153 8.43 12.56 8.19
N ASP A 154 8.39 13.89 8.03
CA ASP A 154 8.33 14.83 9.16
C ASP A 154 7.04 14.72 9.97
N LEU A 155 5.93 14.28 9.36
CA LEU A 155 4.66 14.03 10.06
C LEU A 155 4.69 12.71 10.84
N LEU A 156 5.37 11.71 10.31
CA LEU A 156 5.49 10.37 10.87
C LEU A 156 6.67 10.22 11.86
N GLU A 157 7.55 11.22 11.97
CA GLU A 157 8.66 11.20 12.89
C GLU A 157 8.17 10.99 14.35
N GLY A 158 8.71 9.95 14.99
CA GLY A 158 8.34 9.58 16.36
C GLY A 158 6.92 9.04 16.56
N LYS A 159 6.16 8.81 15.48
CA LYS A 159 4.80 8.25 15.54
C LYS A 159 4.81 6.72 15.49
N ASN A 160 3.81 6.11 16.11
CA ASN A 160 3.53 4.67 16.03
C ASN A 160 2.01 4.50 15.98
N LEU A 161 1.42 4.78 14.82
CA LEU A 161 -0.03 4.79 14.63
C LEU A 161 -0.51 3.42 14.13
N GLN A 162 -1.66 2.98 14.63
CA GLN A 162 -2.37 1.82 14.10
C GLN A 162 -3.81 2.24 13.79
N LEU A 163 -4.23 2.08 12.54
CA LEU A 163 -5.52 2.53 12.02
C LEU A 163 -6.29 1.36 11.44
N SER A 164 -7.57 1.23 11.76
CA SER A 164 -8.50 0.38 11.00
C SER A 164 -9.07 1.18 9.84
N ILE A 165 -9.44 0.53 8.73
CA ILE A 165 -10.06 1.21 7.57
C ILE A 165 -11.52 1.57 7.91
N PRO A 166 -11.91 2.86 7.97
CA PRO A 166 -13.30 3.25 8.17
C PRO A 166 -14.22 2.82 7.01
N ASP A 167 -15.48 2.50 7.31
CA ASP A 167 -16.48 2.09 6.31
C ASP A 167 -16.80 3.20 5.30
N ASP A 168 -16.76 4.45 5.73
CA ASP A 168 -17.00 5.65 4.94
C ASP A 168 -15.74 6.20 4.25
N THR A 169 -14.62 5.46 4.28
CA THR A 169 -13.38 5.86 3.60
C THR A 169 -13.63 6.07 2.12
N THR A 170 -13.45 7.31 1.67
CA THR A 170 -13.52 7.68 0.26
C THR A 170 -12.14 7.59 -0.40
N THR A 171 -12.08 6.94 -1.55
CA THR A 171 -10.87 6.90 -2.38
C THR A 171 -10.93 7.98 -3.45
N LYS A 172 -9.78 8.41 -3.95
CA LYS A 172 -9.69 9.38 -5.06
C LYS A 172 -10.49 8.96 -6.29
N GLN A 173 -10.92 9.95 -7.06
CA GLN A 173 -11.57 9.70 -8.33
C GLN A 173 -10.52 9.45 -9.42
N ALA A 174 -10.92 8.75 -10.48
CA ALA A 174 -10.01 8.41 -11.56
C ALA A 174 -9.39 9.63 -12.26
N ALA A 175 -10.08 10.77 -12.22
CA ALA A 175 -9.58 12.04 -12.75
C ALA A 175 -8.35 12.57 -12.00
N ASP A 176 -8.17 12.17 -10.73
CA ASP A 176 -7.08 12.63 -9.86
C ASP A 176 -5.84 11.73 -9.92
N PHE A 177 -5.89 10.64 -10.69
CA PHE A 177 -4.77 9.71 -10.78
C PHE A 177 -3.60 10.31 -11.56
N VAL A 178 -2.41 10.15 -11.00
CA VAL A 178 -1.13 10.53 -11.61
C VAL A 178 -0.61 9.38 -12.47
N TYR A 179 -0.79 8.13 -12.05
CA TYR A 179 -0.19 6.94 -12.66
C TYR A 179 -1.21 6.00 -13.33
N MET A 180 -2.29 5.62 -12.63
CA MET A 180 -3.29 4.70 -13.17
C MET A 180 -4.00 5.30 -14.39
N GLY A 181 -4.15 4.50 -15.44
CA GLY A 181 -4.75 4.96 -16.71
C GLY A 181 -3.80 5.75 -17.62
N LYS A 182 -2.51 5.87 -17.27
CA LYS A 182 -1.46 6.52 -18.06
C LYS A 182 -0.32 5.55 -18.38
N ASP A 183 0.66 6.03 -19.14
CA ASP A 183 1.85 5.27 -19.55
C ASP A 183 2.89 5.12 -18.42
N ALA A 184 2.48 4.53 -17.30
CA ALA A 184 3.37 4.22 -16.19
C ALA A 184 4.23 2.98 -16.49
N THR A 185 5.53 3.07 -16.22
CA THR A 185 6.43 1.93 -16.41
C THR A 185 6.17 0.86 -15.34
N ARG A 186 6.04 -0.39 -15.78
CA ARG A 186 5.87 -1.55 -14.90
C ARG A 186 7.07 -1.69 -13.95
N THR A 187 6.81 -1.73 -12.64
CA THR A 187 7.83 -1.70 -11.58
C THR A 187 8.79 -2.89 -11.58
N ASP A 188 8.35 -4.05 -12.08
CA ASP A 188 9.18 -5.26 -12.22
C ASP A 188 9.61 -5.55 -13.67
N ALA A 189 9.43 -4.61 -14.61
CA ALA A 189 9.68 -4.82 -16.04
C ALA A 189 11.11 -5.33 -16.32
N LEU A 190 12.12 -4.64 -15.76
CA LEU A 190 13.53 -5.00 -15.98
C LEU A 190 13.83 -6.41 -15.47
N ALA A 191 13.37 -6.76 -14.27
CA ALA A 191 13.59 -8.07 -13.69
C ALA A 191 12.95 -9.19 -14.54
N ARG A 192 11.79 -8.93 -15.16
CA ARG A 192 11.11 -9.89 -16.03
C ARG A 192 11.87 -10.10 -17.34
N VAL A 193 12.22 -9.03 -18.04
CA VAL A 193 12.86 -9.14 -19.37
C VAL A 193 14.30 -9.64 -19.29
N THR A 194 14.95 -9.50 -18.14
CA THR A 194 16.31 -10.02 -17.88
C THR A 194 16.33 -11.42 -17.28
N GLY A 195 15.17 -12.00 -16.92
CA GLY A 195 15.09 -13.31 -16.25
C GLY A 195 15.52 -13.30 -14.78
N GLN A 196 15.68 -12.12 -14.17
CA GLN A 196 16.01 -11.99 -12.74
C GLN A 196 14.79 -12.20 -11.82
N ALA A 197 13.58 -12.02 -12.35
CA ALA A 197 12.35 -12.26 -11.60
C ALA A 197 12.26 -13.73 -11.17
N LYS A 198 12.06 -13.96 -9.87
CA LYS A 198 11.88 -15.29 -9.29
C LYS A 198 10.40 -15.65 -9.21
N TYR A 199 10.07 -16.85 -9.65
CA TYR A 199 8.78 -17.50 -9.49
C TYR A 199 8.89 -18.64 -8.46
N SER A 200 7.76 -19.17 -8.01
CA SER A 200 7.73 -20.26 -7.04
C SER A 200 8.56 -21.48 -7.48
N HIS A 201 8.65 -21.73 -8.79
CA HIS A 201 9.46 -22.82 -9.36
C HIS A 201 10.98 -22.56 -9.30
N ASP A 202 11.41 -21.32 -9.10
CA ASP A 202 12.82 -20.94 -9.03
C ASP A 202 13.36 -20.94 -7.58
N ILE A 203 12.50 -21.21 -6.60
CA ILE A 203 12.88 -21.22 -5.19
C ILE A 203 13.58 -22.55 -4.89
N VAL A 204 14.85 -22.46 -4.52
CA VAL A 204 15.65 -23.58 -4.02
C VAL A 204 15.82 -23.39 -2.52
N VAL A 205 15.40 -24.38 -1.75
CA VAL A 205 15.57 -24.42 -0.29
C VAL A 205 16.71 -25.38 0.02
N ASP A 206 17.47 -25.10 1.08
CA ASP A 206 18.54 -25.99 1.54
C ASP A 206 18.01 -27.42 1.74
N GLY A 207 18.63 -28.40 1.07
CA GLY A 207 18.23 -29.80 1.11
C GLY A 207 17.17 -30.23 0.08
N MET A 208 16.76 -29.35 -0.84
CA MET A 208 15.92 -29.71 -1.99
C MET A 208 16.70 -30.62 -2.97
N LEU A 209 16.14 -31.80 -3.28
CA LEU A 209 16.72 -32.83 -4.16
C LEU A 209 16.52 -32.53 -5.65
#